data_AF-A0A7W8JZM5-F1
#
_entry.id   AF-A0A7W8JZM5-F1
#
_cell.length_a   1.000
_cell.length_b   1.000
_cell.length_c   1.000
_cell.angle_alpha   90.00
_cell.angle_beta   90.00
_cell.angle_gamma   90.00
#
_symmetry.space_group_name_H-M   'P 1'
#
loop_
_entity.id
_entity.type
_entity.pdbx_description
1 polymer ?
#
loop_
_entity_poly.entity_id
_entity_poly.type
_entity_poly.pdbx_seq_one_letter_code
_entity_poly.pdbx_strand_id
1 'polypeptide(L)'
;MTLTLDVIRTTAFDLARSWSDLNPEERRRRAVLAVRDQDAETLWTLTEAYLTLHGSSRTGTSPRTLKAYRWAVNRYLTYAGTQAVNLLRASSSDGVRFVRSVEAEGLSPSSTRVQLAGVRLFYSALRWAEATQAAPFNDVKPVREKTAAWDKRSPYTYEEVQSLLEHADERMQALLITA
;
A
#
# COMPACT_ATOMS: atom_id res chain seq x y z
N MET A 1 -16.09 2.22 -20.12
CA MET A 1 -15.31 2.20 -18.86
C MET A 1 -13.84 1.76 -19.04
N THR A 2 -13.33 1.63 -20.27
CA THR A 2 -11.93 1.25 -20.59
C THR A 2 -10.95 2.43 -20.54
N LEU A 3 -11.39 3.62 -21.00
CA LEU A 3 -10.55 4.82 -21.08
C LEU A 3 -9.87 5.21 -19.75
N THR A 4 -10.55 5.08 -18.61
CA THR A 4 -9.99 5.49 -17.30
C THR A 4 -8.86 4.57 -16.84
N LEU A 5 -8.94 3.28 -17.14
CA LEU A 5 -7.89 2.32 -16.78
C LEU A 5 -6.67 2.46 -17.68
N ASP A 6 -6.90 2.73 -18.97
CA ASP A 6 -5.82 2.93 -19.94
C ASP A 6 -5.05 4.23 -19.66
N VAL A 7 -5.73 5.33 -19.31
CA VAL A 7 -5.07 6.57 -18.88
C VAL A 7 -4.22 6.34 -17.64
N ILE A 8 -4.73 5.65 -16.61
CA ILE A 8 -3.98 5.35 -15.38
C ILE A 8 -2.74 4.50 -15.68
N ARG A 9 -2.85 3.52 -16.58
CA ARG A 9 -1.73 2.66 -17.00
C ARG A 9 -0.66 3.43 -17.74
N THR A 10 -1.04 4.31 -18.66
CA THR A 10 -0.11 5.18 -19.39
C THR A 10 0.63 6.09 -18.42
N THR A 11 -0.08 6.74 -17.48
CA THR A 11 0.57 7.62 -16.48
C THR A 11 1.54 6.87 -15.56
N ALA A 12 1.19 5.65 -15.14
CA ALA A 12 2.06 4.85 -14.29
C ALA A 12 3.33 4.41 -15.03
N PHE A 13 3.22 4.09 -16.32
CA PHE A 13 4.34 3.75 -17.17
C PHE A 13 5.26 4.95 -17.44
N ASP A 14 4.70 6.14 -17.69
CA ASP A 14 5.48 7.37 -17.86
C ASP A 14 6.26 7.74 -16.58
N LEU A 15 5.65 7.57 -15.41
CA LEU A 15 6.32 7.74 -14.12
C LEU A 15 7.44 6.72 -13.93
N ALA A 16 7.19 5.45 -14.24
CA ALA A 16 8.22 4.41 -14.20
C ALA A 16 9.41 4.75 -15.10
N ARG A 17 9.12 5.24 -16.31
CA ARG A 17 10.13 5.68 -17.27
C ARG A 17 10.95 6.87 -16.76
N SER A 18 10.30 7.83 -16.12
CA SER A 18 10.98 9.00 -15.52
C SER A 18 12.02 8.62 -14.47
N TRP A 19 11.87 7.48 -13.80
CA TRP A 19 12.83 6.96 -12.83
C TRP A 19 13.85 5.98 -13.45
N SER A 20 13.46 5.19 -14.45
CA SER A 20 14.36 4.26 -15.14
C SER A 20 15.37 4.98 -16.04
N ASP A 21 14.95 6.07 -16.68
CA ASP A 21 15.78 6.85 -17.62
C ASP A 21 16.84 7.69 -16.87
N LEU A 22 16.68 7.87 -15.55
CA LEU A 22 17.73 8.45 -14.70
C LEU A 22 18.91 7.48 -14.57
N ASN A 23 20.12 8.03 -14.60
CA ASN A 23 21.30 7.26 -14.23
C ASN A 23 21.17 6.77 -12.76
N PRO A 24 21.86 5.67 -12.38
CA PRO A 24 21.77 5.14 -11.02
C PRO A 24 22.16 6.13 -9.91
N GLU A 25 23.15 6.99 -10.13
CA GLU A 25 23.61 7.99 -9.16
C GLU A 25 22.59 9.10 -8.91
N GLU A 26 21.92 9.60 -9.96
CA GLU A 26 20.91 10.64 -9.89
C GLU A 26 19.61 10.08 -9.30
N ARG A 27 19.27 8.83 -9.65
CA ARG A 27 18.19 8.09 -8.98
C ARG A 27 18.43 8.00 -7.47
N ARG A 28 19.64 7.61 -7.08
CA ARG A 28 20.07 7.55 -5.68
C ARG A 28 20.02 8.91 -5.01
N ARG A 29 20.60 9.94 -5.64
CA ARG A 29 20.62 11.32 -5.14
C ARG A 29 19.21 11.83 -4.89
N ARG A 30 18.31 11.68 -5.86
CA ARG A 30 16.92 12.12 -5.76
C ARG A 30 16.17 11.38 -4.65
N ALA A 31 16.37 10.06 -4.52
CA ALA A 31 15.78 9.28 -3.45
C ALA A 31 16.30 9.70 -2.06
N VAL A 32 17.60 9.94 -1.92
CA VAL A 32 18.21 10.41 -0.66
C VAL A 32 17.71 11.81 -0.27
N LEU A 33 17.59 12.72 -1.23
CA LEU A 33 17.01 14.05 -0.99
C LEU A 33 15.54 13.95 -0.56
N ALA A 34 14.74 13.14 -1.23
CA ALA A 34 13.35 12.91 -0.87
C ALA A 34 13.20 12.31 0.54
N VAL A 35 14.09 11.40 0.94
CA VAL A 35 14.14 10.87 2.31
C VAL A 35 14.50 11.96 3.32
N ARG A 36 15.50 12.79 3.02
CA ARG A 36 15.93 13.89 3.89
C ARG A 36 14.81 14.90 4.13
N ASP A 37 14.12 15.27 3.07
CA ASP A 37 13.06 16.30 3.09
C ASP A 37 11.70 15.73 3.48
N GLN A 38 11.62 14.42 3.76
CA GLN A 38 10.39 13.66 4.01
C GLN A 38 9.31 13.90 2.94
N ASP A 39 9.73 14.05 1.67
CA ASP A 39 8.83 14.28 0.55
C ASP A 39 8.07 12.99 0.21
N ALA A 40 6.89 12.86 0.82
CA ALA A 40 6.03 11.70 0.65
C ALA A 40 5.59 11.48 -0.81
N GLU A 41 5.42 12.55 -1.59
CA GLU A 41 5.02 12.42 -2.99
C GLU A 41 6.16 11.87 -3.83
N THR A 42 7.37 12.43 -3.72
CA THR A 42 8.52 11.90 -4.47
C THR A 42 8.83 10.45 -4.06
N LEU A 43 8.78 10.13 -2.76
CA LEU A 43 8.96 8.77 -2.27
C LEU A 43 7.88 7.80 -2.78
N TRP A 44 6.64 8.27 -2.91
CA TRP A 44 5.56 7.49 -3.52
C TRP A 44 5.81 7.25 -5.01
N THR A 45 6.18 8.27 -5.79
CA THR A 45 6.45 8.08 -7.23
C THR A 45 7.56 7.07 -7.50
N LEU A 46 8.61 7.04 -6.65
CA LEU A 46 9.66 6.02 -6.70
C LEU A 46 9.10 4.62 -6.43
N THR A 47 8.24 4.50 -5.42
CA THR A 47 7.62 3.22 -5.03
C THR A 47 6.68 2.70 -6.12
N GLU A 48 5.90 3.60 -6.73
CA GLU A 48 4.99 3.29 -7.82
C GLU A 48 5.75 2.88 -9.09
N ALA A 49 6.85 3.57 -9.41
CA ALA A 49 7.76 3.20 -10.49
C ALA A 49 8.33 1.79 -10.29
N TYR A 50 8.85 1.50 -9.09
CA TYR A 50 9.36 0.18 -8.75
C TYR A 50 8.29 -0.90 -8.88
N LEU A 51 7.07 -0.64 -8.38
CA LEU A 51 5.96 -1.58 -8.47
C LEU A 51 5.53 -1.85 -9.93
N THR A 52 5.58 -0.84 -10.77
CA THR A 52 5.23 -0.97 -12.19
C THR A 52 6.27 -1.80 -12.92
N LEU A 53 7.57 -1.57 -12.67
CA LEU A 53 8.66 -2.28 -13.35
C LEU A 53 8.87 -3.71 -12.84
N HIS A 54 8.80 -3.91 -11.52
CA HIS A 54 9.15 -5.18 -10.85
C HIS A 54 7.95 -5.95 -10.33
N GLY A 55 6.73 -5.39 -10.41
CA GLY A 55 5.52 -6.09 -10.01
C GLY A 55 5.26 -7.31 -10.89
N SER A 56 4.83 -8.40 -10.28
CA SER A 56 4.49 -9.66 -10.97
C SER A 56 3.45 -9.47 -12.08
N SER A 57 2.61 -8.44 -11.94
CA SER A 57 1.58 -8.10 -12.92
C SER A 57 2.03 -7.09 -14.00
N ARG A 58 3.29 -6.61 -13.97
CA ARG A 58 4.01 -5.69 -14.90
C ARG A 58 3.31 -4.39 -15.39
N THR A 59 1.98 -4.33 -15.39
CA THR A 59 1.11 -3.19 -15.74
C THR A 59 -0.32 -3.36 -15.16
N GLY A 60 -0.62 -4.47 -14.49
CA GLY A 60 -1.97 -4.86 -14.04
C GLY A 60 -2.34 -4.53 -12.60
N THR A 61 -1.53 -3.75 -11.87
CA THR A 61 -1.85 -3.41 -10.47
C THR A 61 -3.15 -2.59 -10.41
N SER A 62 -4.14 -3.08 -9.65
CA SER A 62 -5.42 -2.38 -9.50
C SER A 62 -5.23 -0.99 -8.87
N PRO A 63 -5.97 0.05 -9.31
CA PRO A 63 -5.97 1.37 -8.68
C PRO A 63 -6.30 1.30 -7.17
N ARG A 64 -7.11 0.31 -6.77
CA ARG A 64 -7.42 0.08 -5.35
C ARG A 64 -6.19 -0.36 -4.56
N THR A 65 -5.34 -1.21 -5.15
CA THR A 65 -4.10 -1.67 -4.54
C THR A 65 -3.09 -0.53 -4.43
N LEU A 66 -2.97 0.31 -5.47
CA LEU A 66 -2.11 1.51 -5.44
C LEU A 66 -2.52 2.46 -4.31
N LYS A 67 -3.82 2.76 -4.18
CA LYS A 67 -4.35 3.58 -3.09
C LYS A 67 -4.04 2.98 -1.71
N ALA A 68 -4.20 1.66 -1.57
CA ALA A 68 -3.93 0.97 -0.31
C ALA A 68 -2.43 1.00 0.05
N TYR A 69 -1.54 0.84 -0.93
CA TYR A 69 -0.09 0.92 -0.71
C TYR A 69 0.37 2.35 -0.44
N ARG A 70 -0.17 3.35 -1.15
CA ARG A 70 0.13 4.76 -0.86
C ARG A 70 -0.27 5.14 0.55
N TRP A 71 -1.46 4.71 0.97
CA TRP A 71 -1.91 4.88 2.35
C TRP A 71 -0.97 4.22 3.36
N ALA A 72 -0.46 3.01 3.06
CA ALA A 72 0.50 2.32 3.92
C ALA A 72 1.84 3.04 4.03
N VAL A 73 2.41 3.48 2.90
CA VAL A 73 3.65 4.23 2.85
C VAL A 73 3.52 5.55 3.62
N ASN A 74 2.46 6.31 3.37
CA ASN A 74 2.22 7.58 4.06
C ASN A 74 2.09 7.39 5.58
N ARG A 75 1.36 6.35 6.03
CA ARG A 75 1.26 6.05 7.47
C ARG A 75 2.63 5.79 8.08
N TYR A 76 3.48 5.01 7.40
CA TYR A 76 4.83 4.73 7.86
C TYR A 76 5.73 5.97 7.86
N LEU A 77 5.65 6.83 6.84
CA LEU A 77 6.42 8.08 6.79
C LEU A 77 6.04 9.01 7.94
N THR A 78 4.76 9.15 8.25
CA THR A 78 4.28 9.89 9.43
C THR A 78 4.84 9.29 10.71
N TYR A 79 4.75 7.97 10.88
CA TYR A 79 5.31 7.29 12.05
C TYR A 79 6.83 7.52 12.16
N ALA A 80 7.57 7.35 11.07
CA ALA A 80 9.01 7.53 11.03
C ALA A 80 9.43 8.96 11.38
N GLY A 81 8.66 9.97 10.93
CA GLY A 81 8.86 11.37 11.33
C GLY A 81 8.64 11.59 12.83
N THR A 82 7.56 11.07 13.40
CA THR A 82 7.27 11.25 14.83
C THR A 82 8.24 10.52 15.76
N GLN A 83 8.72 9.34 15.35
CA GLN A 83 9.64 8.51 16.15
C GLN A 83 11.12 8.74 15.78
N ALA A 84 11.41 9.72 14.92
CA ALA A 84 12.75 10.04 14.42
C ALA A 84 13.51 8.82 13.86
N VAL A 85 12.80 7.91 13.17
CA VAL A 85 13.41 6.73 12.55
C VAL A 85 14.22 7.16 11.33
N ASN A 86 15.49 6.79 11.31
CA ASN A 86 16.33 7.01 10.13
C ASN A 86 15.94 6.03 9.01
N LEU A 87 15.16 6.51 8.03
CA LEU A 87 14.68 5.71 6.89
C LEU A 87 15.81 5.03 6.09
N LEU A 88 17.02 5.62 6.03
CA LEU A 88 18.15 5.04 5.31
C LEU A 88 18.91 3.99 6.13
N ARG A 89 18.72 3.94 7.45
CA ARG A 89 19.44 3.05 8.37
C ARG A 89 18.51 2.32 9.33
N ALA A 90 17.24 2.17 8.97
CA ALA A 90 16.25 1.54 9.82
C ALA A 90 16.64 0.08 10.12
N SER A 91 16.53 -0.28 11.39
CA SER A 91 16.82 -1.61 11.92
C SER A 91 15.59 -2.50 11.93
N SER A 92 15.78 -3.82 12.04
CA SER A 92 14.66 -4.76 12.21
C SER A 92 13.81 -4.44 13.44
N SER A 93 14.42 -3.88 14.50
CA SER A 93 13.71 -3.42 15.70
C SER A 93 12.72 -2.29 15.39
N ASP A 94 13.10 -1.36 14.51
CA ASP A 94 12.21 -0.26 14.09
C ASP A 94 11.01 -0.81 13.31
N GLY A 95 11.24 -1.84 12.48
CA GLY A 95 10.19 -2.54 11.76
C GLY A 95 9.20 -3.24 12.69
N VAL A 96 9.70 -3.91 13.74
CA VAL A 96 8.84 -4.53 14.76
C VAL A 96 8.04 -3.47 15.51
N ARG A 97 8.67 -2.37 15.93
CA ARG A 97 7.98 -1.28 16.66
C ARG A 97 6.82 -0.69 15.87
N PHE A 98 7.02 -0.43 14.57
CA PHE A 98 5.95 0.05 13.69
C PHE A 98 4.78 -0.94 13.60
N VAL A 99 5.05 -2.23 13.40
CA VAL A 99 3.96 -3.22 13.33
C VAL A 99 3.19 -3.30 14.65
N ARG A 100 3.88 -3.20 15.79
CA ARG A 100 3.23 -3.17 17.11
C ARG A 100 2.43 -1.90 17.34
N SER A 101 2.87 -0.74 16.86
CA SER A 101 2.07 0.49 16.96
C SER A 101 0.80 0.39 16.13
N VAL A 102 0.89 -0.14 14.91
CA VAL A 102 -0.27 -0.36 14.04
C VAL A 102 -1.27 -1.34 14.64
N GLU A 103 -0.79 -2.40 15.30
CA GLU A 103 -1.63 -3.35 16.02
C GLU A 103 -2.28 -2.73 17.28
N ALA A 104 -1.54 -1.90 18.02
CA ALA A 104 -2.06 -1.18 19.19
C ALA A 104 -3.14 -0.15 18.83
N GLU A 105 -3.08 0.41 17.61
CA GLU A 105 -4.12 1.29 17.06
C GLU A 105 -5.40 0.55 16.64
N GLY A 106 -5.44 -0.79 16.75
CA GLY A 106 -6.63 -1.60 16.50
C GLY A 106 -6.89 -1.91 15.02
N LEU A 107 -5.88 -1.81 14.15
CA LEU A 107 -6.06 -2.22 12.75
C LEU A 107 -6.32 -3.73 12.64
N SER A 108 -7.23 -4.10 11.73
CA SER A 108 -7.50 -5.51 11.45
C SER A 108 -6.24 -6.24 10.98
N PRO A 109 -6.10 -7.56 11.24
CA PRO A 109 -4.97 -8.34 10.75
C PRO A 109 -4.78 -8.25 9.23
N SER A 110 -5.88 -8.21 8.46
CA SER A 110 -5.84 -7.95 7.02
C SER A 110 -5.23 -6.59 6.68
N SER A 111 -5.63 -5.53 7.39
CA SER A 111 -5.10 -4.18 7.17
C SER A 111 -3.62 -4.09 7.55
N THR A 112 -3.20 -4.74 8.63
CA THR A 112 -1.78 -4.81 9.05
C THR A 112 -0.92 -5.53 8.02
N ARG A 113 -1.43 -6.56 7.35
CA ARG A 113 -0.72 -7.22 6.24
C ARG A 113 -0.55 -6.28 5.05
N VAL A 114 -1.57 -5.49 4.70
CA VAL A 114 -1.48 -4.49 3.63
C VAL A 114 -0.47 -3.40 3.99
N GLN A 115 -0.47 -2.94 5.24
CA GLN A 115 0.53 -2.00 5.77
C GLN A 115 1.95 -2.55 5.58
N LEU A 116 2.19 -3.78 6.05
CA LEU A 116 3.49 -4.43 5.93
C LEU A 116 3.92 -4.64 4.47
N ALA A 117 2.99 -5.02 3.59
CA ALA A 117 3.26 -5.19 2.16
C ALA A 117 3.68 -3.86 1.50
N GLY A 118 2.96 -2.77 1.79
CA GLY A 118 3.27 -1.44 1.28
C GLY A 118 4.64 -0.94 1.74
N VAL A 119 4.96 -1.10 3.03
CA VAL A 119 6.27 -0.64 3.56
C VAL A 119 7.43 -1.52 3.08
N ARG A 120 7.23 -2.83 2.91
CA ARG A 120 8.23 -3.70 2.27
C ARG A 120 8.51 -3.29 0.84
N LEU A 121 7.46 -2.99 0.08
CA LEU A 121 7.57 -2.50 -1.28
C LEU A 121 8.35 -1.17 -1.33
N PHE A 122 8.06 -0.25 -0.42
CA PHE A 122 8.80 1.01 -0.28
C PHE A 122 10.29 0.78 -0.03
N TYR A 123 10.67 -0.07 0.92
CA TYR A 123 12.09 -0.38 1.14
C TYR A 123 12.74 -1.10 -0.04
N SER A 124 12.00 -1.95 -0.75
CA SER A 124 12.50 -2.55 -2.00
C SER A 124 12.74 -1.49 -3.09
N ALA A 125 11.87 -0.48 -3.19
CA ALA A 125 12.06 0.65 -4.10
C ALA A 125 13.27 1.52 -3.72
N LEU A 126 13.48 1.79 -2.43
CA LEU A 126 14.67 2.49 -1.95
C LEU A 126 15.97 1.72 -2.21
N ARG A 127 15.94 0.39 -2.08
CA ARG A 127 17.08 -0.47 -2.45
C ARG A 127 17.33 -0.49 -3.95
N TRP A 128 16.27 -0.51 -4.76
CA TRP A 128 16.36 -0.38 -6.22
C TRP A 128 16.95 0.97 -6.65
N ALA A 129 16.67 2.04 -5.90
CA ALA A 129 17.30 3.34 -6.08
C ALA A 129 18.71 3.43 -5.47
N GLU A 130 19.23 2.37 -4.85
CA GLU A 130 20.51 2.33 -4.13
C GLU A 130 20.64 3.38 -3.00
N ALA A 131 19.50 3.92 -2.53
CA ALA A 131 19.45 4.91 -1.47
C ALA A 131 19.78 4.27 -0.11
N THR A 132 19.44 3.00 0.07
CA THR A 132 19.71 2.21 1.27
C THR A 132 19.94 0.74 0.91
N GLN A 133 20.53 -0.01 1.84
CA GLN A 133 20.54 -1.47 1.85
C GLN A 133 19.67 -2.04 2.99
N ALA A 134 19.04 -1.17 3.79
CA ALA A 134 18.21 -1.57 4.91
C ALA A 134 16.97 -2.35 4.42
N ALA A 135 16.62 -3.38 5.21
CA ALA A 135 15.43 -4.19 4.98
C ALA A 135 14.73 -4.50 6.32
N PRO A 136 14.30 -3.47 7.08
CA PRO A 136 13.81 -3.61 8.46
C PRO A 136 12.53 -4.46 8.59
N PHE A 137 11.84 -4.71 7.48
CA PHE A 137 10.57 -5.45 7.45
C PHE A 137 10.68 -6.87 6.88
N ASN A 138 11.87 -7.34 6.50
CA ASN A 138 12.00 -8.67 5.90
C ASN A 138 11.55 -9.79 6.86
N ASP A 139 12.01 -9.74 8.11
CA ASP A 139 11.74 -10.79 9.10
C ASP A 139 10.47 -10.55 9.95
N VAL A 140 9.80 -9.41 9.77
CA VAL A 140 8.63 -9.04 10.56
C VAL A 140 7.41 -9.83 10.11
N LYS A 141 6.81 -10.62 11.01
CA LYS A 141 5.60 -11.38 10.73
C LYS A 141 4.38 -10.70 11.36
N PRO A 142 3.33 -10.36 10.58
CA PRO A 142 2.11 -9.80 11.14
C PRO A 142 1.40 -10.86 11.99
N VAL A 143 0.63 -10.42 12.99
CA VAL A 143 -0.17 -11.35 13.81
C VAL A 143 -1.06 -12.22 12.91
N ARG A 144 -1.04 -13.53 13.19
CA ARG A 144 -1.86 -14.50 12.47
C ARG A 144 -3.32 -14.20 12.76
N GLU A 145 -4.06 -13.92 11.69
CA GLU A 145 -5.51 -13.84 11.76
C GLU A 145 -6.12 -15.17 12.17
N LYS A 146 -6.94 -15.14 13.22
CA LYS A 146 -7.63 -16.32 13.76
C LYS A 146 -8.99 -16.56 13.11
N THR A 147 -9.63 -15.51 12.59
CA THR A 147 -10.90 -15.60 11.88
C THR A 147 -10.67 -16.27 10.53
N ALA A 148 -11.39 -17.37 10.29
CA ALA A 148 -11.31 -18.05 9.02
C ALA A 148 -11.87 -17.17 7.89
N ALA A 149 -11.37 -17.36 6.66
CA ALA A 149 -11.78 -16.52 5.53
C ALA A 149 -13.28 -16.63 5.21
N TRP A 150 -13.89 -17.79 5.49
CA TRP A 150 -15.33 -18.03 5.30
C TRP A 150 -16.18 -17.30 6.35
N ASP A 151 -15.66 -17.11 7.57
CA ASP A 151 -16.39 -16.42 8.66
C ASP A 151 -16.45 -14.90 8.47
N LYS A 152 -15.61 -14.32 7.59
CA LYS A 152 -15.61 -12.87 7.32
C LYS A 152 -16.73 -12.40 6.41
N ARG A 153 -17.38 -13.33 5.70
CA ARG A 153 -18.40 -13.04 4.70
C ARG A 153 -19.53 -14.06 4.85
N SER A 154 -20.09 -14.12 6.06
CA SER A 154 -21.34 -14.83 6.27
C SER A 154 -22.37 -14.29 5.28
N PRO A 155 -23.11 -15.17 4.58
CA PRO A 155 -24.25 -14.75 3.78
C PRO A 155 -25.21 -13.95 4.66
N TYR A 156 -25.80 -12.90 4.10
CA TYR A 156 -26.90 -12.21 4.78
C TYR A 156 -28.02 -13.21 5.05
N THR A 157 -28.57 -13.16 6.26
CA THR A 157 -29.77 -13.93 6.59
C THR A 157 -30.97 -13.37 5.85
N TYR A 158 -32.02 -14.20 5.70
CA TYR A 158 -33.26 -13.75 5.06
C TYR A 158 -33.86 -12.53 5.78
N GLU A 159 -33.80 -12.49 7.11
CA GLU A 159 -34.28 -11.39 7.94
C GLU A 159 -33.50 -10.09 7.68
N GLU A 160 -32.17 -10.17 7.61
CA GLU A 160 -31.33 -9.01 7.28
C GLU A 160 -31.64 -8.46 5.88
N VAL A 161 -31.86 -9.33 4.88
CA VAL A 161 -32.24 -8.90 3.53
C VAL A 161 -33.62 -8.24 3.52
N GLN A 162 -34.60 -8.79 4.26
CA GLN A 162 -35.94 -8.19 4.37
C GLN A 162 -35.87 -6.80 5.03
N SER A 163 -35.16 -6.65 6.15
CA SER A 163 -34.99 -5.34 6.78
C SER A 163 -34.29 -4.32 5.87
N LEU A 164 -33.38 -4.78 5.02
CA LEU A 164 -32.70 -3.93 4.04
C LEU A 164 -33.65 -3.49 2.92
N LEU A 165 -34.56 -4.35 2.48
CA LEU A 165 -35.60 -4.01 1.50
C LEU A 165 -36.60 -2.98 2.07
N GLU A 166 -37.01 -3.12 3.33
CA GLU A 166 -37.96 -2.21 3.98
C GLU A 166 -37.43 -0.77 4.09
N HIS A 167 -36.11 -0.59 4.20
CA HIS A 167 -35.45 0.72 4.36
C HIS A 167 -34.77 1.23 3.08
N ALA A 168 -34.75 0.42 2.03
CA ALA A 168 -34.16 0.78 0.75
C ALA A 168 -35.09 1.68 -0.07
N ASP A 169 -34.52 2.61 -0.82
CA ASP A 169 -35.27 3.35 -1.84
C ASP A 169 -35.63 2.45 -3.04
N GLU A 170 -36.53 2.92 -3.91
CA GLU A 170 -37.05 2.12 -5.04
C GLU A 170 -35.93 1.61 -5.97
N ARG A 171 -34.84 2.38 -6.13
CA ARG A 171 -33.70 1.98 -6.97
C ARG A 171 -32.87 0.87 -6.30
N MET A 172 -32.62 0.99 -5.01
CA MET A 172 -31.89 0.01 -4.23
C MET A 172 -32.70 -1.29 -4.08
N GLN A 173 -34.01 -1.20 -3.87
CA GLN A 173 -34.89 -2.38 -3.86
C GLN A 173 -34.83 -3.14 -5.18
N ALA A 174 -34.94 -2.44 -6.31
CA ALA A 174 -34.84 -3.05 -7.63
C ALA A 174 -33.48 -3.75 -7.86
N LEU A 175 -32.38 -3.18 -7.36
CA LEU A 175 -31.05 -3.82 -7.43
C LEU A 175 -30.95 -5.06 -6.55
N LEU A 176 -31.52 -5.04 -5.35
CA LEU A 176 -31.45 -6.15 -4.39
C LEU A 176 -32.24 -7.38 -4.82
N ILE A 177 -33.34 -7.21 -5.56
CA ILE A 177 -34.19 -8.32 -6.04
C ILE A 177 -33.76 -8.86 -7.41
N THR A 178 -32.87 -8.16 -8.13
CA THR A 178 -32.38 -8.56 -9.46
C THR A 178 -30.95 -9.11 -9.46
N ALA A 179 -30.24 -9.00 -8.33
CA ALA A 179 -28.89 -9.54 -8.11
C ALA A 179 -28.91 -11.02 -7.71
#